data_AF-A0A833CBN3-F1
#
_entry.id   AF-A0A833CBN3-F1
#
_cell.length_a   1.000
_cell.length_b   1.000
_cell.length_c   1.000
_cell.angle_alpha   90.00
_cell.angle_beta   90.00
_cell.angle_gamma   90.00
#
_symmetry.space_group_name_H-M   'P 1'
#
loop_
_entity.id
_entity.type
_entity.pdbx_description
1 polymer ?
#
loop_
_entity_poly.entity_id
_entity_poly.type
_entity_poly.pdbx_seq_one_letter_code
_entity_poly.pdbx_strand_id
1 'polypeptide(L)'
;MEDKQSYDTKQTSVLSEEERRSFDGMTIDENGREQSEEEIRRENRAKTNAIFGGFRRDSSDQTIPGIKIFTISSLGWKGKLIMAAVAVALFSVLTFFGGLFLIGFIVLAVGAGLLALLRKLF
;
A
#
# COMPACT_ATOMS: atom_id res chain seq x y z
N MET A 1 -30.29 31.90 -55.08
CA MET A 1 -30.98 30.71 -55.59
C MET A 1 -31.25 29.82 -54.39
N GLU A 2 -32.40 30.04 -53.76
CA GLU A 2 -33.22 29.03 -53.06
C GLU A 2 -33.49 27.87 -54.05
N ASP A 3 -33.67 26.59 -53.72
CA ASP A 3 -34.17 25.85 -52.55
C ASP A 3 -33.61 24.39 -52.67
N LYS A 4 -33.61 23.47 -51.70
CA LYS A 4 -34.77 22.94 -50.95
C LYS A 4 -34.29 22.16 -49.72
N GLN A 5 -34.55 22.68 -48.53
CA GLN A 5 -34.60 21.86 -47.32
C GLN A 5 -35.98 21.19 -47.26
N SER A 6 -36.06 19.98 -47.81
CA SER A 6 -37.21 19.10 -47.61
C SER A 6 -36.98 18.31 -46.32
N TYR A 7 -37.34 18.86 -45.18
CA TYR A 7 -37.43 18.08 -43.95
C TYR A 7 -38.81 17.42 -43.88
N ASP A 8 -38.89 16.28 -44.54
CA ASP A 8 -40.00 15.34 -44.42
C ASP A 8 -39.89 14.58 -43.09
N THR A 9 -40.91 14.76 -42.26
CA THR A 9 -41.50 13.82 -41.30
C THR A 9 -40.57 12.82 -40.57
N LYS A 10 -40.37 13.08 -39.26
CA LYS A 10 -40.11 12.06 -38.21
C LYS A 10 -38.98 11.05 -38.46
N GLN A 11 -37.77 11.52 -38.77
CA GLN A 11 -36.58 10.68 -38.69
C GLN A 11 -35.60 11.28 -37.68
N THR A 12 -35.33 10.54 -36.60
CA THR A 12 -34.12 10.74 -35.78
C THR A 12 -32.91 10.62 -36.70
N SER A 13 -32.27 11.73 -37.06
CA SER A 13 -31.01 11.69 -37.81
C SER A 13 -29.89 11.27 -36.85
N VAL A 14 -29.20 10.19 -37.18
CA VAL A 14 -28.00 9.79 -36.45
C VAL A 14 -26.87 10.74 -36.86
N LEU A 15 -26.19 11.32 -35.89
CA LEU A 15 -25.05 12.21 -36.12
C LEU A 15 -23.95 11.45 -36.88
N SER A 16 -23.36 12.10 -37.89
CA SER A 16 -22.16 11.60 -38.58
C SER A 16 -20.96 11.55 -37.62
N GLU A 17 -19.91 10.77 -37.95
CA GLU A 17 -18.77 10.57 -37.05
C GLU A 17 -17.99 11.88 -36.79
N GLU A 18 -17.99 12.79 -37.76
CA GLU A 18 -17.46 14.14 -37.63
C GLU A 18 -18.31 14.98 -36.68
N GLU A 19 -19.64 14.95 -36.83
CA GLU A 19 -20.58 15.67 -35.96
C GLU A 19 -20.55 15.14 -34.53
N ARG A 20 -20.37 13.82 -34.33
CA ARG A 20 -20.22 13.20 -33.00
C ARG A 20 -18.97 13.67 -32.28
N ARG A 21 -17.88 13.99 -32.99
CA ARG A 21 -16.64 14.49 -32.38
C ARG A 21 -16.70 15.97 -32.04
N SER A 22 -17.48 16.75 -32.79
CA SER A 22 -17.70 18.17 -32.53
C SER A 22 -18.96 18.44 -31.71
N PHE A 23 -19.65 17.39 -31.25
CA PHE A 23 -20.87 17.54 -30.47
C PHE A 23 -20.52 18.05 -29.08
N ASP A 24 -20.90 19.29 -28.79
CA ASP A 24 -20.81 19.89 -27.46
C ASP A 24 -22.14 19.66 -26.72
N GLY A 25 -22.44 18.38 -26.49
CA GLY A 25 -23.68 17.97 -25.85
C GLY A 25 -23.72 18.40 -24.39
N MET A 26 -24.88 18.88 -23.95
CA MET A 26 -25.21 19.01 -22.53
C MET A 26 -25.94 17.76 -22.07
N THR A 27 -25.43 17.13 -21.02
CA THR A 27 -26.07 15.98 -20.36
C THR A 27 -26.41 16.37 -18.93
N ILE A 28 -27.51 15.85 -18.40
CA ILE A 28 -27.92 16.11 -17.03
C ILE A 28 -27.42 14.97 -16.14
N ASP A 29 -26.70 15.30 -15.07
CA ASP A 29 -26.23 14.33 -14.10
C ASP A 29 -27.36 13.81 -13.19
N GLU A 30 -27.05 12.81 -12.37
CA GLU A 30 -28.01 12.21 -11.42
C GLU A 30 -28.54 13.19 -10.36
N ASN A 31 -27.88 14.34 -10.18
CA ASN A 31 -28.30 15.42 -9.29
C ASN A 31 -29.09 16.52 -10.01
N GLY A 32 -29.40 16.34 -11.30
CA GLY A 32 -30.15 17.29 -12.09
C GLY A 32 -29.33 18.47 -12.59
N ARG A 33 -27.99 18.39 -12.59
CA ARG A 33 -27.12 19.47 -13.08
C ARG A 33 -26.74 19.22 -14.53
N GLU A 34 -26.81 20.29 -15.32
CA GLU A 34 -26.32 20.30 -16.69
C GLU A 34 -24.79 20.27 -16.67
N GLN A 35 -24.20 19.29 -17.32
CA GLN A 35 -22.76 19.12 -17.49
C GLN A 35 -22.45 19.03 -18.99
N SER A 36 -21.43 19.77 -19.44
CA SER A 36 -20.94 19.65 -20.81
C SER A 36 -20.01 18.44 -20.95
N GLU A 37 -19.93 17.89 -22.16
CA GLU A 37 -19.02 16.77 -22.46
C GLU A 37 -17.55 17.12 -22.17
N GLU A 38 -17.16 18.39 -22.34
CA GLU A 38 -15.84 18.88 -21.93
C GLU A 38 -15.58 18.75 -20.44
N GLU A 39 -16.57 19.05 -19.59
CA GLU A 39 -16.46 18.99 -18.14
C GLU A 39 -16.28 17.55 -17.67
N ILE A 40 -17.10 16.63 -18.19
CA ILE A 40 -16.99 15.18 -17.94
C ILE A 40 -15.61 14.66 -18.35
N ARG A 41 -15.10 15.10 -19.51
CA ARG A 41 -13.78 14.69 -20.00
C ARG A 41 -12.63 15.24 -19.16
N ARG A 42 -12.76 16.48 -18.65
CA ARG A 42 -11.78 17.08 -17.72
C ARG A 42 -11.78 16.35 -16.37
N GLU A 43 -12.95 16.04 -15.82
CA GLU A 43 -13.08 15.29 -14.57
C GLU A 43 -12.47 13.89 -14.70
N ASN A 44 -12.76 13.17 -15.78
CA ASN A 44 -12.18 11.85 -16.04
C ASN A 44 -10.66 11.88 -16.19
N ARG A 45 -10.11 12.92 -16.84
CA ARG A 45 -8.64 13.13 -16.89
C ARG A 45 -8.05 13.45 -15.52
N ALA A 46 -8.74 14.27 -14.71
CA ALA A 46 -8.31 14.59 -13.36
C ALA A 46 -8.29 13.33 -12.47
N LYS A 47 -9.32 12.48 -12.53
CA LYS A 47 -9.38 11.17 -11.84
C LYS A 47 -8.28 10.23 -12.31
N THR A 48 -8.05 10.15 -13.62
CA THR A 48 -6.98 9.30 -14.19
C THR A 48 -5.60 9.75 -13.73
N ASN A 49 -5.32 11.06 -13.73
CA ASN A 49 -4.06 11.60 -13.23
C ASN A 49 -3.88 11.39 -11.72
N ALA A 50 -4.95 11.41 -10.93
CA ALA A 50 -4.90 11.10 -9.50
C ALA A 50 -4.54 9.62 -9.24
N ILE A 51 -5.05 8.70 -10.08
CA ILE A 51 -4.75 7.26 -9.98
C ILE A 51 -3.29 6.97 -10.37
N PHE A 52 -2.80 7.56 -11.46
CA PHE A 52 -1.42 7.33 -11.93
C PHE A 52 -0.37 8.16 -11.17
N GLY A 53 -0.75 9.29 -10.57
CA GLY A 53 0.13 10.14 -9.76
C GLY A 53 0.53 9.54 -8.41
N GLY A 54 -0.26 8.59 -7.89
CA GLY A 54 -0.02 7.95 -6.58
C GLY A 54 1.21 7.03 -6.49
N PHE A 55 1.85 6.69 -7.61
CA PHE A 55 3.04 5.83 -7.64
C PHE A 55 4.37 6.59 -7.57
N ARG A 56 4.38 7.93 -7.67
CA ARG A 56 5.60 8.73 -7.54
C ARG A 56 5.83 9.13 -6.09
N ARG A 57 6.35 8.14 -5.37
CA ARG A 57 7.35 8.21 -4.31
C ARG A 57 7.99 9.61 -4.16
N ASP A 58 7.45 10.44 -3.27
CA ASP A 58 8.27 11.45 -2.63
C ASP A 58 7.91 11.64 -1.16
N SER A 59 8.95 11.67 -0.35
CA SER A 59 8.94 11.30 1.06
C SER A 59 8.85 12.53 1.96
N SER A 60 7.93 13.43 1.66
CA SER A 60 7.70 14.62 2.47
C SER A 60 6.32 15.21 2.16
N ASP A 61 5.41 15.08 3.12
CA ASP A 61 4.19 15.90 3.28
C ASP A 61 3.29 16.10 2.06
N GLN A 62 2.63 15.03 1.61
CA GLN A 62 1.43 15.16 0.78
C GLN A 62 0.25 14.50 1.48
N THR A 63 -0.41 15.29 2.34
CA THR A 63 -1.74 15.00 2.88
C THR A 63 -2.74 14.96 1.72
N ILE A 64 -3.03 13.76 1.23
CA ILE A 64 -4.24 13.49 0.45
C ILE A 64 -5.43 13.68 1.41
N PRO A 65 -6.36 14.61 1.16
CA PRO A 65 -7.48 14.84 2.06
C PRO A 65 -8.35 13.58 2.11
N GLY A 66 -8.50 13.01 3.32
CA GLY A 66 -9.40 11.88 3.59
C GLY A 66 -8.77 10.50 3.69
N ILE A 67 -7.45 10.33 3.47
CA ILE A 67 -6.80 9.00 3.56
C ILE A 67 -5.73 9.01 4.66
N LYS A 68 -5.99 8.33 5.78
CA LYS A 68 -4.96 8.05 6.80
C LYS A 68 -4.07 6.90 6.34
N ILE A 69 -2.90 7.23 5.82
CA ILE A 69 -1.86 6.27 5.48
C ILE A 69 -1.04 6.01 6.76
N PHE A 70 -1.21 4.85 7.39
CA PHE A 70 -0.35 4.41 8.48
C PHE A 70 0.92 3.80 7.90
N THR A 71 2.01 4.58 7.87
CA THR A 71 3.32 4.06 7.48
C THR A 71 3.92 3.29 8.66
N ILE A 72 4.06 1.97 8.48
CA ILE A 72 4.64 1.04 9.48
C ILE A 72 6.13 1.36 9.75
N SER A 73 6.74 2.19 8.91
CA SER A 73 8.14 2.61 9.02
C SER A 73 8.39 3.80 9.98
N SER A 74 7.35 4.37 10.60
CA SER A 74 7.46 5.48 11.56
C SER A 74 7.68 5.00 13.00
N LEU A 75 8.48 3.95 13.21
CA LEU A 75 8.96 3.62 14.55
C LEU A 75 10.05 4.65 14.90
N GLY A 76 9.61 5.79 15.44
CA GLY A 76 10.47 6.87 15.89
C GLY A 76 11.55 6.37 16.86
N TRP A 77 12.55 7.21 17.16
CA TRP A 77 13.72 6.82 17.96
C TRP A 77 13.35 6.09 19.28
N LYS A 78 12.24 6.48 19.91
CA LYS A 78 11.69 5.82 21.11
C LYS A 78 11.26 4.37 20.86
N GLY A 79 10.61 4.08 19.73
CA GLY A 79 10.16 2.73 19.41
C GLY A 79 11.29 1.80 18.99
N LYS A 80 12.36 2.34 18.37
CA LYS A 80 13.61 1.58 18.16
C LYS A 80 14.24 1.14 19.48
N LEU A 81 14.19 1.99 20.50
CA LEU A 81 14.69 1.70 21.84
C LEU A 81 13.89 0.57 22.52
N ILE A 82 12.56 0.60 22.39
CA ILE A 82 11.67 -0.46 22.89
C ILE A 82 11.97 -1.80 22.18
N MET A 83 12.13 -1.78 20.86
CA MET A 83 12.48 -2.99 20.09
C MET A 83 13.85 -3.55 20.50
N ALA A 84 14.84 -2.70 20.71
CA ALA A 84 16.15 -3.13 21.20
C ALA A 84 16.06 -3.76 22.60
N ALA A 85 15.27 -3.18 23.50
CA ALA A 85 15.05 -3.74 24.83
C ALA A 85 14.39 -5.13 24.78
N VAL A 86 13.40 -5.32 23.91
CA VAL A 86 12.76 -6.63 23.70
C VAL A 86 13.77 -7.65 23.15
N ALA A 87 14.59 -7.26 22.18
CA ALA A 87 15.61 -8.15 21.63
C ALA A 87 16.62 -8.61 22.69
N VAL A 88 17.10 -7.68 23.53
CA VAL A 88 18.02 -7.99 24.64
C VAL A 88 17.35 -8.90 25.67
N ALA A 89 16.08 -8.66 26.02
CA ALA A 89 15.34 -9.51 26.95
C ALA A 89 15.22 -10.95 26.42
N LEU A 90 14.86 -11.12 25.15
CA LEU A 90 14.79 -12.45 24.51
C LEU A 90 16.16 -13.14 24.51
N PHE A 91 17.22 -12.40 24.18
CA PHE A 91 18.58 -12.94 24.18
C PHE A 91 19.04 -13.34 25.58
N SER A 92 18.68 -12.56 26.61
CA SER A 92 18.96 -12.88 28.01
C SER A 92 18.25 -14.15 28.45
N VAL A 93 16.99 -14.34 28.09
CA VAL A 93 16.25 -15.58 28.39
C VAL A 93 16.92 -16.78 27.72
N LEU A 94 17.26 -16.65 26.44
CA LEU A 94 17.88 -17.72 25.66
C LEU A 94 19.25 -18.12 26.21
N THR A 95 20.08 -17.15 26.58
CA THR A 95 21.41 -17.38 27.17
C THR A 95 21.31 -17.91 28.60
N PHE A 96 20.35 -17.46 29.40
CA PHE A 96 20.16 -17.96 30.76
C PHE A 96 19.75 -19.44 30.76
N PHE A 97 18.70 -19.79 30.00
CA PHE A 97 18.25 -21.18 29.91
C PHE A 97 19.24 -22.06 29.15
N GLY A 98 19.75 -21.62 28.00
CA GLY A 98 20.74 -22.38 27.21
C GLY A 98 22.09 -22.53 27.92
N GLY A 99 22.55 -21.49 28.62
CA GLY A 99 23.80 -21.50 29.38
C GLY A 99 23.73 -22.44 30.59
N LEU A 100 22.58 -22.53 31.25
CA LEU A 100 22.38 -23.48 32.36
C LEU A 100 22.50 -24.94 31.87
N PHE A 101 21.97 -25.25 30.69
CA PHE A 101 22.16 -26.57 30.05
C PHE A 101 23.62 -26.84 29.73
N LEU A 102 24.36 -25.83 29.21
CA LEU A 102 25.78 -25.98 28.88
C LEU A 102 26.62 -26.26 30.14
N ILE A 103 26.35 -25.55 31.24
CA ILE A 103 27.02 -25.78 32.54
C ILE A 103 26.74 -27.20 33.04
N GLY A 104 25.47 -27.63 33.00
CA GLY A 104 25.09 -28.98 33.39
C GLY A 104 25.81 -30.06 32.57
N PHE A 105 25.93 -29.84 31.27
CA PHE A 105 26.64 -30.76 30.37
C PHE A 105 28.15 -30.84 30.70
N ILE A 106 28.79 -29.71 31.01
CA ILE A 106 30.20 -29.67 31.42
C ILE A 106 30.41 -30.44 32.73
N VAL A 107 29.55 -30.22 33.73
CA VAL A 107 29.63 -30.94 35.02
C VAL A 107 29.46 -32.44 34.81
N LEU A 108 28.50 -32.86 33.99
CA LEU A 108 28.30 -34.26 33.61
C LEU A 108 29.51 -34.85 32.89
N ALA A 109 30.08 -34.13 31.93
CA ALA A 109 31.25 -34.56 31.18
C ALA A 109 32.48 -34.74 32.08
N VAL A 110 32.73 -33.79 33.00
CA VAL A 110 33.83 -33.86 33.97
C VAL A 110 33.61 -35.01 34.95
N GLY A 111 32.38 -35.16 35.49
CA GLY A 111 32.04 -36.26 36.40
C GLY A 111 32.20 -37.63 35.74
N ALA A 112 31.71 -37.78 34.50
CA ALA A 112 31.88 -39.01 33.73
C ALA A 112 33.35 -39.29 33.41
N GLY A 113 34.14 -38.25 33.08
CA GLY A 113 35.57 -38.37 32.82
C GLY A 113 36.36 -38.83 34.06
N LEU A 114 36.06 -38.24 35.23
CA LEU A 114 36.64 -38.66 36.51
C LEU A 114 36.28 -40.11 36.87
N LEU A 115 35.01 -40.48 36.69
CA LEU A 115 34.55 -41.86 36.92
C LEU A 115 35.23 -42.85 35.97
N ALA A 116 35.38 -42.50 34.70
CA ALA A 116 36.06 -43.32 33.70
C ALA A 116 37.56 -43.50 34.03
N LEU A 117 38.22 -42.45 34.53
CA LEU A 117 39.60 -42.51 35.01
C LEU A 117 39.74 -43.41 36.24
N LEU A 118 38.86 -43.25 37.23
CA LEU A 118 38.85 -44.10 38.43
C LEU A 118 38.63 -45.57 38.07
N ARG A 119 37.69 -45.88 37.17
CA ARG A 119 37.43 -47.24 36.69
C ARG A 119 38.58 -47.83 35.87
N LYS A 120 39.47 -47.01 35.33
CA LYS A 120 40.66 -47.46 34.61
C LYS A 120 41.83 -47.70 35.56
N LEU A 121 41.85 -47.03 36.71
CA LEU A 121 42.95 -47.04 37.67
C LEU A 121 42.80 -48.12 38.75
N PHE A 122 41.55 -48.44 39.12
CA PHE A 122 41.16 -49.54 40.02
C PHE A 122 40.52 -50.68 39.23
#